data_AF-A0AAV8QF23-F1
#
_entry.id   AF-A0AAV8QF23-F1
#
_cell.length_a   1.000
_cell.length_b   1.000
_cell.length_c   1.000
_cell.angle_alpha   90.00
_cell.angle_beta   90.00
_cell.angle_gamma   90.00
#
_symmetry.space_group_name_H-M   'P 1'
#
loop_
_entity.id
_entity.type
_entity.pdbx_description
1 polymer ?
#
loop_
_entity_poly.entity_id
_entity_poly.type
_entity_poly.pdbx_seq_one_letter_code
_entity_poly.pdbx_strand_id
1 'polypeptide(L)' 'MEEITEGVNNLHVTAADYHKKNRIQVSNTKKPLFFYVNLAKRYMQQYNEVELSALGMAIATVVTIAEILKNNGLAIEKN' A
#
# COMPACT_ATOMS: atom_id res chain seq x y z
N MET A 1 5.66 12.99 30.78
CA MET A 1 5.94 12.62 29.37
C MET A 1 5.98 11.10 29.20
N GLU A 2 5.18 10.37 29.99
CA GLU A 2 5.20 8.90 30.08
C GLU A 2 3.82 8.28 29.77
N GLU A 3 2.76 9.11 29.64
CA GLU A 3 1.40 8.66 29.34
C GLU A 3 1.08 8.53 27.84
N ILE A 4 1.94 9.03 26.94
CA ILE A 4 1.69 8.95 25.49
C ILE A 4 2.03 7.58 24.89
N THR A 5 2.74 6.72 25.64
CA THR A 5 3.20 5.41 25.16
C THR A 5 2.19 4.29 25.39
N GLU A 6 1.16 4.49 26.20
CA GLU A 6 0.14 3.46 26.46
C GLU A 6 -0.99 3.48 25.41
N GLY A 7 -1.28 4.64 24.80
CA GLY A 7 -2.35 4.79 23.80
C GLY A 7 -2.09 4.09 22.45
N VAL A 8 -0.87 3.61 22.19
CA VAL A 8 -0.51 2.92 20.94
C VAL A 8 -0.64 1.40 21.02
N ASN A 9 -0.82 0.83 22.22
CA ASN A 9 -0.94 -0.62 22.42
C ASN A 9 -2.38 -1.16 22.28
N ASN A 10 -3.38 -0.27 22.19
CA ASN A 10 -4.80 -0.66 22.12
C ASN A 10 -5.37 -0.75 20.70
N LEU A 11 -4.54 -0.70 19.65
CA LEU A 11 -4.95 -1.25 18.35
C LEU A 11 -4.91 -2.78 18.40
N HIS A 12 -5.86 -3.38 19.13
CA HIS A 12 -6.28 -4.75 18.89
C HIS A 12 -7.02 -4.75 17.54
N VAL A 13 -6.25 -4.65 16.46
CA VAL A 13 -6.73 -5.01 15.13
C VAL A 13 -6.92 -6.52 15.20
N THR A 14 -8.17 -6.93 15.15
CA THR A 14 -8.59 -8.33 15.10
C THR A 14 -7.75 -9.05 14.04
N ALA A 15 -6.97 -10.04 14.47
CA ALA A 15 -6.06 -10.83 13.63
C ALA A 15 -6.74 -11.53 12.43
N ALA A 16 -8.07 -11.48 12.34
CA ALA A 16 -8.87 -11.99 11.23
C ALA A 16 -8.84 -11.09 9.98
N ASP A 17 -8.56 -9.78 10.11
CA ASP A 17 -8.58 -8.81 8.99
C ASP A 17 -7.17 -8.49 8.43
N TYR A 18 -6.14 -9.15 8.98
CA TYR A 18 -4.74 -8.69 8.89
C TYR A 18 -4.00 -8.97 7.59
N HIS A 19 -4.55 -9.76 6.67
CA HIS A 19 -3.85 -10.13 5.44
C HIS A 19 -4.80 -10.20 4.25
N LYS A 20 -5.37 -9.07 3.84
CA LYS A 20 -5.64 -8.90 2.40
C LYS A 20 -4.31 -9.07 1.68
N LYS A 21 -4.11 -10.24 1.06
CA LYS A 21 -2.85 -10.64 0.42
C LYS A 21 -2.43 -9.71 -0.72
N ASN A 22 -3.35 -8.84 -1.15
CA ASN A 22 -3.20 -7.88 -2.21
C ASN A 22 -2.93 -6.43 -1.74
N ARG A 23 -2.62 -6.20 -0.46
CA ARG A 23 -2.29 -4.85 0.05
C ARG A 23 -0.79 -4.56 0.00
N ILE A 24 -0.44 -3.39 -0.55
CA ILE A 24 0.93 -2.86 -0.60
C ILE A 24 0.97 -1.58 0.23
N GLN A 25 1.78 -1.59 1.28
CA GLN A 25 2.10 -0.40 2.05
C GLN A 25 3.39 0.23 1.50
N VAL A 26 3.29 1.46 1.00
CA VAL A 26 4.39 2.20 0.41
C VAL A 26 5.01 3.11 1.47
N SER A 27 6.34 3.07 1.56
CA SER A 27 7.15 3.89 2.45
C SER A 27 8.27 4.58 1.68
N ASN A 28 8.76 5.71 2.19
CA ASN A 28 9.51 6.68 1.38
C ASN A 28 11.04 6.44 1.28
N THR A 29 11.62 5.43 1.95
CA THR A 29 13.06 5.53 2.29
C THR A 29 14.00 4.44 1.77
N LYS A 30 13.52 3.30 1.24
CA LYS A 30 14.44 2.19 0.88
C LYS A 30 14.13 1.41 -0.40
N LYS A 31 12.92 1.51 -0.93
CA LYS A 31 12.51 0.74 -2.12
C LYS A 31 12.40 1.69 -3.32
N PRO A 32 12.99 1.33 -4.47
CA PRO A 32 12.86 2.14 -5.68
C PRO A 32 11.41 2.13 -6.17
N LEU A 33 10.98 3.16 -6.89
CA LEU A 33 9.62 3.28 -7.42
C LEU A 33 9.14 2.01 -8.15
N PHE A 34 9.97 1.47 -9.05
CA PHE A 34 9.63 0.29 -9.85
C PHE A 34 9.50 -1.01 -9.03
N PHE A 35 10.03 -1.07 -7.82
CA PHE A 35 9.78 -2.20 -6.93
C PHE A 35 8.28 -2.34 -6.65
N TYR A 36 7.62 -1.23 -6.30
CA TYR A 36 6.20 -1.22 -5.99
C TYR A 36 5.33 -1.41 -7.24
N VAL A 37 5.73 -0.83 -8.37
CA VAL A 37 5.04 -1.05 -9.66
C VAL A 37 5.05 -2.53 -10.03
N ASN A 38 6.19 -3.21 -9.92
CA ASN A 38 6.30 -4.63 -10.24
C ASN A 38 5.57 -5.52 -9.24
N LEU A 39 5.60 -5.16 -7.95
CA LEU A 39 4.83 -5.86 -6.93
C LEU A 39 3.32 -5.75 -7.19
N ALA A 40 2.84 -4.55 -7.55
CA ALA A 40 1.45 -4.32 -7.90
C ALA A 40 1.01 -5.15 -9.11
N LYS A 41 1.84 -5.22 -10.17
CA LYS A 41 1.59 -6.12 -11.32
C LYS A 41 1.42 -7.56 -10.88
N ARG A 42 2.32 -8.07 -10.03
CA ARG A 42 2.25 -9.44 -9.51
C ARG A 42 1.00 -9.68 -8.67
N TYR A 43 0.59 -8.72 -7.84
CA TYR A 43 -0.61 -8.85 -7.01
C TYR A 43 -1.89 -8.79 -7.84
N MET A 44 -1.97 -7.92 -8.85
CA MET A 44 -3.10 -7.91 -9.77
C MET A 44 -3.21 -9.22 -10.56
N GLN A 45 -2.10 -9.87 -10.92
CA GLN A 45 -2.13 -11.20 -11.56
C GLN A 45 -2.60 -12.32 -10.62
N GLN A 46 -2.33 -12.22 -9.32
CA GLN A 46 -2.67 -13.25 -8.34
C GLN A 46 -4.06 -13.07 -7.70
N TYR A 47 -4.51 -11.83 -7.56
CA TYR A 47 -5.68 -11.46 -6.77
C TYR A 47 -6.69 -10.59 -7.54
N ASN A 48 -6.47 -10.33 -8.83
CA ASN A 48 -7.25 -9.46 -9.73
C ASN A 48 -7.30 -7.97 -9.35
N GLU A 49 -7.03 -7.62 -8.10
CA GLU A 49 -6.99 -6.27 -7.58
C GLU A 49 -5.79 -6.08 -6.67
N VAL A 50 -5.39 -4.82 -6.47
CA VAL A 50 -4.32 -4.43 -5.56
C VAL A 50 -4.76 -3.20 -4.76
N GLU A 51 -4.47 -3.20 -3.46
CA GLU A 51 -4.73 -2.07 -2.57
C GLU A 51 -3.40 -1.36 -2.27
N LEU A 52 -3.30 -0.08 -2.62
CA LEU A 52 -2.11 0.73 -2.34
C LEU A 52 -2.39 1.68 -1.18
N SER A 53 -1.51 1.71 -0.19
CA SER A 53 -1.63 2.60 0.98
C SER A 53 -0.29 3.26 1.30
N ALA A 54 -0.35 4.50 1.78
CA ALA A 54 0.81 5.28 2.20
C ALA A 54 0.42 6.35 3.22
N LEU A 55 1.42 6.87 3.93
CA LEU A 55 1.27 7.98 4.88
C LEU A 55 2.33 9.05 4.60
N GLY A 56 1.95 10.31 4.83
CA GLY A 56 2.83 11.47 4.69
C GLY A 56 3.47 11.58 3.31
N MET A 57 4.80 11.73 3.27
CA MET A 57 5.55 11.93 2.02
C MET A 57 5.44 10.76 1.03
N ALA A 58 5.12 9.55 1.49
CA ALA A 58 4.97 8.38 0.61
C ALA A 58 3.68 8.40 -0.23
N ILE A 59 2.73 9.32 0.06
CA ILE A 59 1.48 9.46 -0.70
C ILE A 59 1.78 9.78 -2.17
N ALA A 60 2.75 10.68 -2.43
CA ALA A 60 3.15 11.01 -3.79
C ALA A 60 3.61 9.78 -4.58
N THR A 61 4.38 8.90 -3.96
CA THR A 61 4.83 7.64 -4.57
C THR A 61 3.66 6.72 -4.92
N VAL A 62 2.64 6.61 -4.07
CA VAL A 62 1.42 5.83 -4.38
C VAL A 62 0.67 6.40 -5.58
N VAL A 63 0.52 7.72 -5.63
CA VAL A 63 -0.12 8.40 -6.77
C VAL A 63 0.64 8.09 -8.06
N THR A 64 1.97 8.22 -8.04
CA THR A 64 2.81 7.90 -9.19
C THR A 64 2.71 6.42 -9.61
N ILE A 65 2.67 5.48 -8.66
CA ILE A 65 2.46 4.06 -8.97
C ILE A 65 1.11 3.84 -9.66
N ALA A 66 0.03 4.42 -9.12
CA ALA A 66 -1.30 4.29 -9.69
C ALA A 66 -1.38 4.89 -11.11
N GLU A 67 -0.77 6.05 -11.34
CA GLU A 67 -0.69 6.68 -12.65
C GLU A 67 0.10 5.84 -13.66
N ILE A 68 1.25 5.28 -13.26
CA ILE A 68 2.04 4.38 -14.12
C ILE A 68 1.21 3.16 -14.53
N LEU A 69 0.45 2.56 -13.61
CA LEU A 69 -0.38 1.39 -13.92
C LEU A 69 -1.55 1.76 -14.84
N LYS A 70 -2.22 2.89 -14.61
CA LYS A 70 -3.32 3.39 -15.45
C LYS A 70 -2.85 3.76 -16.86
N ASN A 71 -1.75 4.52 -16.98
CA ASN A 71 -1.22 4.98 -18.26
C ASN A 71 -0.70 3.85 -19.16
N ASN A 72 -0.28 2.73 -18.54
CA ASN A 72 0.12 1.53 -19.28
C ASN A 72 -1.06 0.58 -19.59
N GLY A 73 -2.31 0.95 -19.26
CA GLY A 73 -3.49 0.11 -19.48
C GLY A 73 -3.52 -1.15 -18.61
N LEU A 74 -2.78 -1.18 -17.49
CA LEU A 74 -2.64 -2.36 -16.63
C LEU A 74 -3.64 -2.41 -15.48
N ALA A 75 -4.22 -1.26 -15.12
CA ALA A 75 -5.14 -1.16 -14.00
C ALA A 75 -6.20 -0.09 -14.28
N ILE A 76 -7.37 -0.28 -13.68
CA ILE A 76 -8.41 0.74 -13.56
C ILE A 76 -8.61 1.06 -12.09
N GLU A 77 -9.03 2.29 -11.81
CA GLU A 77 -9.41 2.69 -10.47
C GLU A 77 -10.74 2.02 -10.08
N LYS A 78 -10.78 1.47 -8.86
CA LYS A 78 -12.00 0.91 -8.27
C LYS A 78 -12.54 1.94 -7.30
N ASN A 79 -13.66 2.56 -7.67
CA ASN A 79 -14.43 3.46 -6.80
C ASN A 79 -15.16 2.68 -5.70
#